data_AF-A0A3D3KV17-F1
#
_entry.id   AF-A0A3D3KV17-F1
#
_cell.length_a   1.000
_cell.length_b   1.000
_cell.length_c   1.000
_cell.angle_alpha   90.00
_cell.angle_beta   90.00
_cell.angle_gamma   90.00
#
_symmetry.space_group_name_H-M   'P 1'
#
loop_
_entity.id
_entity.type
_entity.pdbx_description
1 polymer ?
#
loop_
_entity_poly.entity_id
_entity_poly.type
_entity_poly.pdbx_seq_one_letter_code
_entity_poly.pdbx_strand_id
1 'polypeptide(L)' 'MLYSKTTPEQKRIALRDMLASGTIQQFPGAFSPLSARLIEEKGFAGV' A
#
# COMPACT_ATOMS: atom_id res chain seq x y z
N MET A 1 0.97 -3.76 -5.28
CA MET A 1 1.50 -5.13 -5.44
C MET A 1 1.16 -5.75 -6.77
N LEU A 2 2.17 -6.30 -7.46
CA LEU A 2 1.99 -7.12 -8.66
C LEU A 2 1.21 -8.40 -8.28
N TYR A 3 0.16 -8.75 -9.03
CA TYR A 3 -0.72 -9.90 -8.75
C TYR A 3 -1.41 -9.88 -7.36
N SER A 4 -1.84 -8.69 -6.93
CA SER A 4 -2.59 -8.50 -5.67
C SER A 4 -3.83 -9.41 -5.58
N LYS A 5 -3.93 -10.19 -4.49
CA LYS A 5 -5.13 -10.99 -4.15
C LYS A 5 -6.20 -10.17 -3.41
N THR A 6 -5.83 -8.99 -2.92
CA THR A 6 -6.73 -8.05 -2.24
C THR A 6 -7.57 -7.28 -3.26
N THR A 7 -8.89 -7.24 -3.06
CA THR A 7 -9.81 -6.49 -3.94
C THR A 7 -9.60 -4.98 -3.79
N PRO A 8 -9.97 -4.18 -4.80
CA PRO A 8 -9.90 -2.72 -4.69
C PRO A 8 -10.69 -2.16 -3.50
N GLU A 9 -11.82 -2.76 -3.14
CA GLU A 9 -12.68 -2.34 -2.02
C GLU A 9 -11.96 -2.53 -0.68
N GLN A 10 -11.35 -3.70 -0.49
CA GLN A 10 -10.56 -4.02 0.70
C GLN A 10 -9.39 -3.05 0.86
N LYS A 11 -8.69 -2.69 -0.22
CA LYS A 11 -7.60 -1.68 -0.18
C LYS A 11 -8.09 -0.32 0.30
N ARG A 12 -9.26 0.13 -0.16
CA ARG A 12 -9.83 1.43 0.23
C ARG A 12 -10.27 1.43 1.70
N ILE A 13 -10.77 0.31 2.21
CA ILE A 13 -11.11 0.15 3.64
C ILE A 13 -9.82 0.25 4.47
N ALA A 14 -8.82 -0.57 4.16
CA ALA A 14 -7.54 -0.58 4.87
C ALA A 14 -6.86 0.80 4.87
N LEU A 15 -6.87 1.51 3.74
CA LEU A 15 -6.33 2.87 3.67
C LEU A 15 -7.06 3.83 4.62
N ARG A 16 -8.40 3.79 4.68
CA ARG A 16 -9.17 4.65 5.59
C ARG A 16 -8.87 4.33 7.06
N ASP A 17 -8.78 3.05 7.41
CA ASP A 17 -8.46 2.62 8.77
C ASP A 17 -7.06 3.10 9.17
N MET A 18 -6.09 3.01 8.26
CA MET A 18 -4.74 3.52 8.48
C MET A 18 -4.70 5.04 8.66
N LEU A 19 -5.44 5.80 7.84
CA LEU A 19 -5.51 7.26 7.96
C LEU A 19 -6.18 7.69 9.27
N ALA A 20 -7.10 6.88 9.80
CA ALA A 20 -7.74 7.11 11.10
C ALA A 20 -6.85 6.76 12.31
N SER A 21 -5.69 6.10 12.10
CA SER A 21 -4.83 5.60 13.20
C SER A 21 -4.14 6.69 14.03
N GLY A 22 -4.17 7.96 13.58
CA GLY A 22 -3.47 9.07 14.25
C GLY A 22 -1.95 9.05 14.06
N THR A 23 -1.42 8.15 13.22
CA THR A 23 0.00 8.07 12.88
C THR A 23 0.23 8.42 11.41
N ILE A 24 1.34 9.09 11.10
CA ILE A 24 1.71 9.43 9.73
C ILE A 24 2.18 8.17 9.02
N GLN A 25 1.57 7.89 7.87
CA GLN A 25 1.92 6.75 7.03
C GLN A 25 2.82 7.16 5.87
N GLN A 26 3.79 6.33 5.53
CA GLN A 26 4.69 6.56 4.39
C GLN A 26 4.23 5.74 3.20
N PHE A 27 3.94 6.43 2.09
CA PHE A 27 3.54 5.85 0.81
C PHE A 27 4.54 6.29 -0.27
N PRO A 28 5.64 5.57 -0.47
CA PRO A 28 6.61 5.89 -1.52
C PRO A 28 6.01 5.62 -2.91
N GLY A 29 6.33 6.48 -3.88
CA GLY A 29 5.85 6.34 -5.24
C GLY A 29 6.45 5.14 -5.97
N ALA A 30 5.62 4.41 -6.71
CA ALA A 30 6.04 3.32 -7.58
C ALA A 30 5.82 3.67 -9.05
N PHE A 31 6.89 3.93 -9.80
CA PHE A 31 6.81 4.23 -11.24
C PHE A 31 6.72 2.97 -12.11
N SER A 32 6.96 1.79 -11.54
CA SER A 32 6.87 0.49 -12.21
C SER A 32 6.27 -0.58 -11.31
N PRO A 33 5.66 -1.65 -11.86
CA PRO A 33 5.15 -2.75 -11.05
C PRO A 33 6.21 -3.47 -10.21
N LEU A 34 7.47 -3.49 -10.68
CA LEU A 34 8.60 -4.05 -9.93
C LEU A 34 8.95 -3.18 -8.72
N SER A 35 8.95 -1.85 -8.88
CA SER A 35 9.14 -0.95 -7.74
C SER A 35 8.05 -1.10 -6.69
N ALA A 36 6.79 -1.31 -7.10
CA ALA A 36 5.69 -1.57 -6.17
C ALA A 36 5.85 -2.88 -5.39
N ARG A 37 6.44 -3.91 -6.00
CA ARG A 37 6.77 -5.17 -5.33
C ARG A 37 7.91 -4.98 -4.32
N LEU A 38 8.97 -4.26 -4.69
CA LEU A 38 10.07 -3.96 -3.77
C LEU A 38 9.60 -3.15 -2.56
N ILE A 39 8.72 -2.17 -2.77
CA ILE A 39 8.14 -1.36 -1.69
C ILE A 39 7.34 -2.24 -0.71
N GLU A 40 6.55 -3.19 -1.22
CA GLU A 40 5.87 -4.19 -0.39
C GLU A 40 6.86 -5.04 0.42
N GLU A 41 7.88 -5.60 -0.24
CA GLU A 41 8.89 -6.45 0.40
C GLU A 41 9.68 -5.70 1.49
N LYS A 42 9.76 -4.36 1.40
CA LYS A 42 10.34 -3.49 2.44
C LYS A 42 9.39 -3.17 3.59
N GLY A 43 8.14 -3.62 3.55
CA GLY A 43 7.16 -3.47 4.62
C GLY A 43 6.47 -2.11 4.65
N PHE A 44 6.48 -1.35 3.55
CA PHE A 44 5.65 -0.16 3.46
C PHE A 44 4.19 -0.54 3.36
N ALA A 45 3.33 0.30 3.94
CA ALA A 45 1.90 0.03 4.00
C ALA A 45 1.20 0.22 2.64
N GLY A 46 1.85 0.87 1.67
CA GLY A 46 1.35 0.96 0.29
C GLY A 46 2.21 1.82 -0.63
N VAL A 47 1.67 2.05 -1.83
CA VAL A 47 2.20 2.89 -2.93
C VAL A 47 1.10 3.79 -3.48
#